data_AF-A0A2W4MKZ1-F1
#
_entry.id   AF-A0A2W4MKZ1-F1
#
_cell.length_a   1.000
_cell.length_b   1.000
_cell.length_c   1.000
_cell.angle_alpha   90.00
_cell.angle_beta   90.00
_cell.angle_gamma   90.00
#
_symmetry.space_group_name_H-M   'P 1'
#
loop_
_entity.id
_entity.type
_entity.pdbx_description
1 polymer ?
#
loop_
_entity_poly.entity_id
_entity_poly.type
_entity_poly.pdbx_seq_one_letter_code
_entity_poly.pdbx_strand_id
1 'polypeptide(L)'
;MRDRLRTNNRIRAREVRLIDEDGTQIGVVPLRDALTMAEERGLDLVEVAPNAIPPVCRIMDYGKFRYEQTKKEREARKNQKQVELKEVRLKPKTDDHDLEVKAKQARRFLLDGDKVKFTVRFRGREIFHPDIGVQMLEQMAEDLRDIAVIEQRPLMEGRALSLLLAPNPKAKAQAQRERPQAQGRPQEAQNAPRAQNVPAAASGDSAAEEDEE
;
A
#
# COMPACT_ATOMS: atom_id res chain seq x y z
N MET A 1 6.62 -19.15 -7.30
CA MET A 1 5.65 -20.26 -7.19
C MET A 1 4.88 -20.04 -5.91
N ARG A 2 3.57 -19.72 -5.97
CA ARG A 2 2.75 -19.70 -4.75
C ARG A 2 2.57 -21.16 -4.34
N ASP A 3 3.00 -21.53 -3.14
CA ASP A 3 2.82 -22.89 -2.62
C ASP A 3 1.33 -23.21 -2.59
N ARG A 4 0.90 -23.95 -3.60
CA ARG A 4 -0.45 -24.50 -3.67
C ARG A 4 -0.44 -25.70 -2.75
N LEU A 5 -1.05 -25.57 -1.58
CA LEU A 5 -1.20 -26.67 -0.63
C LEU A 5 -1.79 -27.88 -1.37
N ARG A 6 -1.28 -29.06 -1.05
CA ARG A 6 -1.81 -30.32 -1.57
C ARG A 6 -3.13 -30.61 -0.86
N THR A 7 -4.09 -31.08 -1.62
CA THR A 7 -5.45 -31.35 -1.14
C THR A 7 -5.90 -32.74 -1.58
N ASN A 8 -6.66 -33.41 -0.73
CA ASN A 8 -7.29 -34.71 -0.97
C ASN A 8 -6.29 -35.71 -1.59
N ASN A 9 -6.60 -36.23 -2.78
CA ASN A 9 -5.80 -37.20 -3.52
C ASN A 9 -4.40 -36.71 -3.96
N ARG A 10 -4.07 -35.44 -3.75
CA ARG A 10 -2.71 -34.91 -4.02
C ARG A 10 -1.74 -35.18 -2.86
N ILE A 11 -2.25 -35.57 -1.70
CA ILE A 11 -1.47 -35.93 -0.52
C ILE A 11 -0.89 -37.33 -0.74
N ARG A 12 0.42 -37.50 -0.53
CA ARG A 12 1.14 -38.75 -0.81
C ARG A 12 1.62 -39.49 0.44
N ALA A 13 1.41 -38.91 1.61
CA ALA A 13 1.82 -39.51 2.88
C ALA A 13 0.97 -40.76 3.18
N ARG A 14 1.55 -41.75 3.86
CA ARG A 14 0.81 -42.95 4.30
C ARG A 14 -0.03 -42.66 5.55
N GLU A 15 0.55 -41.90 6.47
CA GLU A 15 -0.06 -41.48 7.73
C GLU A 15 0.05 -39.96 7.84
N VAL A 16 -0.96 -39.35 8.45
CA VAL A 16 -1.07 -37.90 8.62
C VAL A 16 -1.50 -37.58 10.04
N ARG A 17 -1.01 -36.46 10.58
CA ARG A 17 -1.54 -35.88 11.80
C ARG A 17 -2.77 -35.05 11.44
N LEU A 18 -3.94 -35.51 11.85
CA LEU A 18 -5.23 -34.93 11.48
C LEU A 18 -5.71 -33.91 12.51
N ILE A 19 -6.13 -32.76 12.00
CA ILE A 19 -6.85 -31.71 12.70
C ILE A 19 -8.23 -31.58 12.07
N ASP A 20 -9.25 -31.55 12.90
CA ASP A 20 -10.63 -31.42 12.47
C ASP A 20 -10.99 -29.97 12.06
N GLU A 21 -12.19 -29.77 11.52
CA GLU A 21 -12.70 -28.45 11.11
C GLU A 21 -12.78 -27.44 12.26
N ASP A 22 -13.13 -27.91 13.46
CA ASP A 22 -13.20 -27.10 14.69
C ASP A 22 -11.81 -26.83 15.31
N GLY A 23 -10.75 -27.38 14.73
CA GLY A 23 -9.39 -27.28 15.26
C GLY A 23 -9.03 -28.35 16.30
N THR A 24 -9.94 -29.30 16.56
CA THR A 24 -9.69 -30.46 17.44
C THR A 24 -8.61 -31.37 16.85
N GLN A 25 -7.65 -31.78 17.68
CA GLN A 25 -6.61 -32.72 17.25
C GLN A 25 -7.11 -34.15 17.37
N ILE A 26 -7.29 -34.84 16.25
CA ILE A 26 -7.70 -36.25 16.21
C ILE A 26 -6.49 -37.17 16.46
N GLY A 27 -5.29 -36.72 16.07
CA GLY A 27 -4.05 -37.45 16.27
C GLY A 27 -3.48 -37.98 14.95
N VAL A 28 -2.67 -39.05 15.01
CA VAL A 28 -2.08 -39.66 13.81
C VAL A 28 -3.03 -40.73 13.29
N VAL A 29 -3.46 -40.59 12.04
CA VAL A 29 -4.36 -41.53 11.37
C VAL A 29 -3.84 -41.88 9.97
N PRO A 30 -4.24 -43.03 9.41
CA PRO A 30 -4.01 -43.35 8.01
C PRO A 30 -4.60 -42.28 7.08
N LEU A 31 -3.95 -42.02 5.93
CA LEU A 31 -4.47 -41.05 4.95
C LEU A 31 -5.89 -41.40 4.47
N ARG A 32 -6.20 -42.70 4.34
CA ARG A 32 -7.54 -43.15 3.89
C ARG A 32 -8.63 -42.70 4.85
N ASP A 33 -8.43 -42.93 6.15
CA ASP A 33 -9.40 -42.56 7.18
C ASP A 33 -9.58 -41.03 7.22
N ALA A 34 -8.49 -40.28 7.09
CA ALA A 34 -8.56 -38.81 6.99
C ALA A 34 -9.33 -38.31 5.76
N LEU A 35 -9.21 -39.00 4.62
CA LEU A 35 -9.97 -38.67 3.40
C LEU A 35 -11.46 -38.98 3.59
N THR A 36 -11.79 -40.13 4.18
CA THR A 36 -13.18 -40.51 4.49
C THR A 36 -13.82 -39.50 5.44
N MET A 37 -13.13 -39.11 6.52
CA MET A 37 -13.65 -38.11 7.46
C MET A 37 -13.90 -36.74 6.80
N ALA A 38 -13.07 -36.35 5.84
CA ALA A 38 -13.29 -35.11 5.09
C ALA A 38 -14.50 -35.22 4.15
N GLU A 39 -14.65 -36.36 3.46
CA GLU A 39 -15.76 -36.64 2.54
C GLU A 39 -17.11 -36.73 3.26
N GLU A 40 -17.17 -37.39 4.42
CA GLU A 40 -18.37 -37.48 5.27
C GLU A 40 -18.90 -36.11 5.70
N ARG A 41 -18.00 -35.13 5.84
CA ARG A 41 -18.32 -33.75 6.21
C ARG A 41 -18.51 -32.83 5.00
N GLY A 42 -18.28 -33.33 3.77
CA GLY A 42 -18.33 -32.53 2.55
C GLY A 42 -17.24 -31.45 2.48
N LEU A 43 -16.11 -31.66 3.15
CA LEU A 43 -14.97 -30.74 3.21
C LEU A 43 -13.74 -31.34 2.51
N ASP A 44 -12.69 -30.52 2.36
CA ASP A 44 -11.41 -30.97 1.80
C ASP A 44 -10.40 -31.32 2.90
N LEU A 45 -9.61 -32.36 2.67
CA LEU A 45 -8.40 -32.63 3.45
C LEU A 45 -7.26 -31.80 2.87
N VAL A 46 -6.77 -30.82 3.63
CA VAL A 46 -5.71 -29.90 3.21
C VAL A 46 -4.42 -30.16 3.98
N GLU A 47 -3.31 -30.42 3.28
CA GLU A 47 -1.98 -30.58 3.86
C GLU A 47 -1.38 -29.21 4.20
N VAL A 48 -1.44 -28.81 5.48
CA VAL A 48 -1.00 -27.49 5.97
C VAL A 48 0.48 -27.44 6.31
N ALA A 49 1.07 -28.57 6.73
CA ALA A 49 2.50 -28.66 7.06
C ALA A 49 3.10 -29.94 6.45
N PRO A 50 3.62 -29.87 5.20
CA PRO A 50 4.21 -31.02 4.52
C PRO A 50 5.55 -31.46 5.10
N ASN A 51 6.26 -30.55 5.78
CA ASN A 51 7.60 -30.80 6.32
C ASN A 51 7.59 -31.49 7.70
N ALA A 52 6.41 -31.70 8.30
CA ALA A 52 6.28 -32.39 9.58
C ALA A 52 6.31 -33.92 9.40
N ILE A 53 6.75 -34.64 10.43
CA ILE A 53 6.76 -36.11 10.46
C ILE A 53 5.86 -36.58 11.63
N PRO A 54 4.68 -37.17 11.38
CA PRO A 54 3.94 -37.24 10.12
C PRO A 54 3.41 -35.85 9.67
N PRO A 55 3.13 -35.65 8.35
CA PRO A 55 2.61 -34.39 7.81
C PRO A 55 1.29 -33.98 8.48
N VAL A 56 1.09 -32.68 8.67
CA VAL A 56 -0.13 -32.17 9.32
C VAL A 56 -1.17 -31.84 8.26
N CYS A 57 -2.32 -32.49 8.37
CA CYS A 57 -3.49 -32.26 7.54
C CYS A 57 -4.63 -31.69 8.37
N ARG A 58 -5.37 -30.73 7.81
CA ARG A 58 -6.57 -30.17 8.42
C ARG A 58 -7.76 -30.32 7.49
N ILE A 59 -8.90 -30.74 8.03
CA ILE A 59 -10.18 -30.76 7.32
C ILE A 59 -10.70 -29.32 7.24
N MET A 60 -10.88 -28.77 6.04
CA MET A 60 -11.42 -27.42 5.85
C MET A 60 -11.92 -27.22 4.40
N ASP A 61 -12.73 -26.18 4.18
CA ASP A 61 -13.05 -25.72 2.82
C ASP A 61 -11.82 -25.02 2.20
N TYR A 62 -11.19 -25.67 1.22
CA TYR A 62 -10.00 -25.13 0.56
C TYR A 62 -10.33 -23.88 -0.28
N GLY A 63 -11.50 -23.83 -0.90
CA GLY A 63 -11.93 -22.70 -1.72
C GLY A 63 -12.07 -21.42 -0.90
N LYS A 64 -12.80 -21.51 0.23
CA LYS A 64 -12.98 -20.41 1.18
C LYS A 64 -11.65 -19.96 1.78
N PHE A 65 -10.83 -20.91 2.25
CA PHE A 65 -9.50 -20.60 2.80
C PHE A 65 -8.61 -19.86 1.80
N ARG A 66 -8.59 -20.30 0.53
CA ARG A 66 -7.81 -19.63 -0.53
C ARG A 66 -8.32 -18.21 -0.81
N TYR A 67 -9.63 -18.00 -0.78
CA TYR A 67 -10.21 -16.68 -0.94
C TYR A 67 -9.81 -15.74 0.20
N GLU A 68 -9.95 -16.19 1.45
CA GLU A 68 -9.59 -15.42 2.65
C GLU A 68 -8.09 -15.09 2.69
N GLN A 69 -7.23 -16.07 2.39
CA GLN A 69 -5.79 -15.84 2.29
C GLN A 69 -5.46 -14.83 1.19
N THR A 70 -6.08 -14.95 0.01
CA THR A 70 -5.86 -13.99 -1.09
C THR A 70 -6.37 -12.60 -0.73
N LYS A 71 -7.51 -12.50 -0.02
CA LYS A 71 -8.06 -11.23 0.46
C LYS A 71 -7.14 -10.58 1.47
N LYS A 72 -6.67 -11.33 2.46
CA LYS A 72 -5.71 -10.88 3.47
C LYS A 72 -4.37 -10.46 2.85
N GLU A 73 -3.84 -11.24 1.91
CA GLU A 73 -2.62 -10.87 1.15
C GLU A 73 -2.82 -9.56 0.36
N ARG A 74 -3.99 -9.37 -0.27
CA ARG A 74 -4.31 -8.14 -1.00
C ARG A 74 -4.46 -6.94 -0.07
N GLU A 75 -5.13 -7.11 1.05
CA GLU A 75 -5.27 -6.06 2.08
C GLU A 75 -3.92 -5.69 2.69
N ALA A 76 -3.10 -6.68 3.04
CA ALA A 76 -1.75 -6.46 3.53
C ALA A 76 -0.89 -5.73 2.49
N ARG A 77 -0.96 -6.11 1.21
CA ARG A 77 -0.22 -5.43 0.13
C ARG A 77 -0.71 -4.01 -0.14
N LYS A 78 -2.01 -3.75 -0.01
CA LYS A 78 -2.58 -2.40 -0.11
C LYS A 78 -2.15 -1.52 1.05
N ASN A 79 -2.10 -2.08 2.26
CA ASN A 79 -1.72 -1.37 3.48
C ASN A 79 -0.20 -1.18 3.59
N GLN A 80 0.59 -2.00 2.90
CA GLN A 80 2.03 -1.82 2.79
C GLN A 80 2.33 -0.55 2.01
N LYS A 81 2.73 0.51 2.71
CA LYS A 81 3.23 1.72 2.09
C LYS A 81 4.51 1.41 1.32
N GLN A 82 4.46 1.52 0.00
CA GLN A 82 5.65 1.43 -0.84
C GLN A 82 6.49 2.68 -0.61
N VAL A 83 7.75 2.48 -0.19
CA VAL A 83 8.73 3.55 -0.09
C VAL A 83 9.31 3.74 -1.48
N GLU A 84 9.00 4.86 -2.12
CA GLU A 84 9.53 5.18 -3.43
C GLU A 84 10.81 6.03 -3.31
N LEU A 85 11.66 5.95 -4.34
CA LEU A 85 12.80 6.84 -4.48
C LEU A 85 12.40 8.03 -5.36
N LYS A 86 12.25 9.20 -4.76
CA LYS A 86 11.95 10.45 -5.47
C LYS A 86 13.24 11.15 -5.86
N GLU A 87 13.39 11.49 -7.14
CA GLU A 87 14.56 12.20 -7.63
C GLU A 87 14.29 13.71 -7.72
N VAL A 88 15.16 14.52 -7.12
CA VAL A 88 15.12 15.98 -7.17
C VAL A 88 16.37 16.45 -7.92
N ARG A 89 16.16 17.03 -9.10
CA ARG A 89 17.25 17.48 -9.98
C ARG A 89 17.52 18.96 -9.79
N LEU A 90 18.81 19.28 -9.60
CA LEU A 90 19.35 20.62 -9.41
C LEU A 90 20.36 20.94 -10.51
N LYS A 91 20.63 22.24 -10.71
CA LYS A 91 21.66 22.73 -11.62
C LYS A 91 22.75 23.42 -10.80
N PRO A 92 24.00 23.48 -11.27
CA PRO A 92 25.08 24.17 -10.55
C PRO A 92 24.87 25.68 -10.36
N LYS A 93 23.96 26.29 -11.13
CA LYS A 93 23.61 27.72 -11.08
C LYS A 93 22.16 27.94 -10.61
N THR A 94 21.69 27.09 -9.70
CA THR A 94 20.36 27.25 -9.11
C THR A 94 20.39 28.42 -8.12
N ASP A 95 19.36 29.26 -8.17
CA ASP A 95 19.17 30.41 -7.26
C ASP A 95 18.67 29.94 -5.88
N ASP A 96 18.97 30.71 -4.83
CA ASP A 96 18.58 30.41 -3.45
C ASP A 96 17.07 30.17 -3.30
N HIS A 97 16.24 30.95 -4.01
CA HIS A 97 14.79 30.76 -3.95
C HIS A 97 14.35 29.42 -4.56
N ASP A 98 14.96 28.99 -5.68
CA ASP A 98 14.65 27.69 -6.28
C ASP A 98 15.16 26.55 -5.40
N LEU A 99 16.32 26.72 -4.72
CA LEU A 99 16.81 25.78 -3.72
C LEU A 99 15.78 25.58 -2.59
N GLU A 100 15.25 26.65 -2.01
CA GLU A 100 14.22 26.55 -0.97
C GLU A 100 12.96 25.80 -1.43
N VAL A 101 12.50 26.07 -2.66
CA VAL A 101 11.33 25.39 -3.24
C VAL A 101 11.60 23.88 -3.37
N LYS A 102 12.80 23.50 -3.81
CA LYS A 102 13.22 22.09 -3.92
C LYS A 102 13.37 21.43 -2.55
N ALA A 103 13.88 22.16 -1.56
CA ALA A 103 13.96 21.69 -0.17
C ALA A 103 12.57 21.44 0.41
N LYS A 104 11.60 22.34 0.21
CA LYS A 104 10.19 22.16 0.62
C LYS A 104 9.55 20.95 -0.06
N GLN A 105 9.82 20.75 -1.35
CA GLN A 105 9.34 19.58 -2.08
C GLN A 105 9.94 18.27 -1.52
N ALA A 106 11.25 18.25 -1.25
CA ALA A 106 11.92 17.10 -0.65
C ALA A 106 11.42 16.81 0.76
N ARG A 107 11.20 17.85 1.58
CA ARG A 107 10.60 17.75 2.92
C ARG A 107 9.25 17.04 2.86
N ARG A 108 8.39 17.37 1.89
CA ARG A 108 7.11 16.67 1.70
C ARG A 108 7.30 15.17 1.42
N PHE A 109 8.21 14.81 0.52
CA PHE A 109 8.50 13.41 0.20
C PHE A 109 9.05 12.63 1.41
N LEU A 110 9.96 13.23 2.17
CA LEU A 110 10.53 12.64 3.38
C LEU A 110 9.49 12.45 4.48
N LEU A 111 8.58 13.41 4.68
CA LEU A 111 7.48 13.29 5.63
C LEU A 111 6.44 12.24 5.21
N ASP A 112 6.21 12.12 3.90
CA ASP A 112 5.44 11.01 3.34
C ASP A 112 6.21 9.68 3.46
N GLY A 113 7.51 9.69 3.75
CA GLY A 113 8.31 8.51 4.04
C GLY A 113 8.93 7.86 2.81
N ASP A 114 9.04 8.62 1.73
CA ASP A 114 9.83 8.29 0.55
C ASP A 114 11.30 8.65 0.78
N LYS A 115 12.20 7.99 0.06
CA LYS A 115 13.61 8.39 -0.01
C LYS A 115 13.77 9.47 -1.07
N VAL A 116 14.68 10.41 -0.85
CA VAL A 116 14.94 11.49 -1.80
C VAL A 116 16.38 11.42 -2.29
N LYS A 117 16.57 11.29 -3.60
CA LYS A 117 17.87 11.43 -4.26
C LYS A 117 17.96 12.82 -4.87
N PHE A 118 18.87 13.64 -4.36
CA PHE A 118 19.24 14.89 -5.00
C PHE A 118 20.31 14.62 -6.04
N THR A 119 20.16 15.21 -7.22
CA THR A 119 21.10 15.04 -8.33
C THR A 119 21.44 16.40 -8.93
N VAL A 120 22.71 16.79 -8.91
CA VAL A 120 23.24 17.97 -9.59
C VAL A 120 23.90 17.53 -10.89
N ARG A 121 23.36 17.96 -12.03
CA ARG A 121 23.94 17.58 -13.34
C ARG A 121 24.86 18.69 -13.85
N PHE A 122 26.12 18.36 -14.10
CA PHE A 122 27.10 19.31 -14.65
C PHE A 122 27.09 19.29 -16.18
N ARG A 123 27.25 20.46 -16.80
CA ARG A 123 27.36 20.62 -18.27
C ARG A 123 28.71 21.19 -18.66
N GLY A 124 29.29 20.65 -19.73
CA GLY A 124 30.55 21.13 -20.30
C GLY A 124 31.69 21.18 -19.27
N ARG A 125 32.23 22.39 -19.04
CA ARG A 125 33.37 22.69 -18.15
C ARG A 125 33.00 22.76 -16.65
N GLU A 126 31.72 22.68 -16.31
CA GLU A 126 31.26 22.74 -14.91
C GLU A 126 31.68 21.50 -14.10
N ILE A 127 32.06 20.40 -14.77
CA ILE A 127 32.57 19.18 -14.11
C ILE A 127 33.86 19.46 -13.31
N PHE A 128 34.64 20.47 -13.70
CA PHE A 128 35.88 20.83 -13.03
C PHE A 128 35.65 21.59 -11.70
N HIS A 129 34.41 21.96 -11.39
CA HIS A 129 34.05 22.65 -10.15
C HIS A 129 32.99 21.85 -9.39
N PRO A 130 33.30 20.61 -8.97
CA PRO A 130 32.37 19.77 -8.24
C PRO A 130 32.02 20.37 -6.88
N ASP A 131 32.91 21.19 -6.32
CA ASP A 131 32.79 21.82 -4.99
C ASP A 131 31.50 22.63 -4.84
N ILE A 132 31.09 23.33 -5.91
CA ILE A 132 29.83 24.10 -5.94
C ILE A 132 28.63 23.18 -5.74
N GLY A 133 28.63 22.02 -6.42
CA GLY A 133 27.58 21.03 -6.26
C GLY A 133 27.61 20.37 -4.88
N VAL A 134 28.80 20.11 -4.33
CA VAL A 134 28.96 19.52 -3.00
C VAL A 134 28.39 20.46 -1.93
N GLN A 135 28.79 21.73 -1.95
CA GLN A 135 28.29 22.73 -1.00
C GLN A 135 26.76 22.85 -1.05
N MET A 136 26.18 22.90 -2.26
CA MET A 136 24.73 22.97 -2.44
C MET A 136 24.02 21.73 -1.89
N LEU A 137 24.56 20.53 -2.09
CA LEU A 137 23.99 19.29 -1.55
C LEU A 137 24.17 19.19 -0.02
N GLU A 138 25.28 19.66 0.52
CA GLU A 138 25.51 19.70 1.96
C GLU A 138 24.57 20.69 2.66
N GLN A 139 24.34 21.86 2.06
CA GLN A 139 23.34 22.81 2.55
C GLN A 139 21.94 22.19 2.58
N MET A 140 21.54 21.51 1.51
CA MET A 140 20.27 20.76 1.46
C MET A 140 20.16 19.67 2.52
N ALA A 141 21.27 19.00 2.83
CA ALA A 141 21.30 17.96 3.85
C ALA A 141 21.13 18.57 5.25
N GLU A 142 21.71 19.74 5.52
CA GLU A 142 21.58 20.44 6.80
C GLU A 142 20.16 20.99 7.00
N ASP A 143 19.57 21.61 5.97
CA ASP A 143 18.19 22.14 6.01
C ASP A 143 17.11 21.07 6.26
N LEU A 144 17.42 19.81 5.94
CA LEU A 144 16.53 18.66 6.09
C LEU A 144 16.96 17.70 7.21
N ARG A 145 17.98 18.06 8.00
CA ARG A 145 18.56 17.20 9.05
C ARG A 145 17.59 16.87 10.18
N ASP A 146 16.58 17.72 10.38
CA ASP A 146 15.50 17.51 11.36
C ASP A 146 14.61 16.31 11.00
N ILE A 147 14.38 16.07 9.71
CA ILE A 147 13.45 15.05 9.20
C ILE A 147 14.12 13.92 8.41
N ALA A 148 15.40 14.03 8.08
CA ALA A 148 16.12 13.09 7.24
C ALA A 148 17.42 12.58 7.87
N VAL A 149 17.86 11.42 7.40
CA VAL A 149 19.16 10.83 7.68
C VAL A 149 19.89 10.66 6.36
N ILE A 150 21.17 11.03 6.34
CA ILE A 150 22.02 10.84 5.15
C ILE A 150 22.30 9.35 4.99
N GLU A 151 21.78 8.75 3.91
CA GLU A 151 22.05 7.35 3.56
C GLU A 151 23.30 7.25 2.69
N GLN A 152 23.47 8.19 1.76
CA GLN A 152 24.66 8.31 0.91
C GLN A 152 25.10 9.76 0.86
N ARG A 153 26.35 10.03 1.25
CA ARG A 153 26.99 11.34 1.12
C ARG A 153 27.17 11.74 -0.35
N PRO A 154 27.43 13.03 -0.65
CA PRO A 154 27.64 13.49 -2.03
C PRO A 154 28.69 12.65 -2.76
N LEU A 155 28.26 11.96 -3.82
CA LEU A 155 29.12 11.10 -4.64
C LEU A 155 28.91 11.42 -6.13
N MET A 156 30.02 11.48 -6.86
CA MET A 156 29.99 11.64 -8.31
C MET A 156 29.56 10.35 -9.00
N GLU A 157 28.45 10.43 -9.72
CA GLU A 157 27.91 9.41 -10.61
C GLU A 157 28.07 9.88 -12.06
N GLY A 158 29.25 9.65 -12.63
CA GLY A 158 29.58 10.05 -14.00
C GLY A 158 29.66 11.57 -14.18
N ARG A 159 28.61 12.17 -14.75
CA ARG A 159 28.51 13.63 -14.99
C ARG A 159 27.54 14.33 -14.05
N ALA A 160 27.12 13.65 -12.99
CA ALA A 160 26.23 14.19 -11.98
C ALA A 160 26.76 13.90 -10.58
N LEU A 161 26.57 14.82 -9.66
CA LEU A 161 26.81 14.60 -8.23
C LEU A 161 25.47 14.26 -7.57
N SER A 162 25.45 13.24 -6.73
CA SER A 162 24.20 12.82 -6.08
C SER A 162 24.35 12.62 -4.58
N LEU A 163 23.26 12.89 -3.86
CA LEU A 163 23.09 12.72 -2.42
C LEU A 163 21.79 11.94 -2.18
N LEU A 164 21.82 10.94 -1.30
CA LEU A 164 20.63 10.18 -0.93
C LEU A 164 20.25 10.43 0.53
N LEU A 165 19.03 10.90 0.72
CA LEU A 165 18.42 11.11 2.03
C LEU A 165 17.29 10.10 2.26
N ALA A 166 17.30 9.51 3.46
CA ALA A 166 16.24 8.65 3.95
C ALA A 166 15.39 9.39 5.01
N PRO A 167 14.09 9.10 5.11
CA PRO A 167 13.24 9.74 6.10
C PRO A 167 13.58 9.25 7.52
N ASN A 168 13.67 10.17 8.48
CA ASN A 168 13.88 9.83 9.88
C ASN A 168 12.59 9.22 10.48
N PRO A 169 12.64 7.99 11.00
CA PRO A 169 11.46 7.32 11.58
C PRO A 169 10.78 8.12 12.70
N LYS A 170 11.57 8.86 13.50
CA LYS A 170 11.06 9.65 14.64
C LYS A 170 10.27 10.87 14.17
N ALA A 171 10.81 11.62 13.20
CA ALA A 171 10.14 12.79 12.63
C ALA A 171 8.87 12.41 11.86
N LYS A 172 8.90 11.28 11.15
CA LYS A 172 7.72 10.71 10.48
C LYS A 172 6.60 10.37 11.46
N ALA A 173 6.93 9.77 12.60
CA ALA A 173 5.95 9.41 13.62
C ALA A 173 5.27 10.65 14.24
N GLN A 174 6.01 11.75 14.41
CA GLN A 174 5.46 13.02 14.90
C GLN A 174 4.55 13.67 13.85
N ALA A 175 4.99 13.78 12.60
CA ALA A 175 4.18 14.35 11.52
C ALA A 175 2.89 13.56 11.24
N GLN A 176 2.88 12.24 11.47
CA GLN A 176 1.67 11.42 11.36
C GLN A 176 0.70 11.61 12.53
N ARG A 177 1.20 11.96 13.72
CA ARG A 177 0.36 12.28 14.89
C ARG A 177 -0.29 13.65 14.76
N GLU A 178 0.41 14.59 14.12
CA GLU A 178 -0.04 15.98 13.96
C GLU A 178 -0.99 16.20 12.77
N ARG A 179 -1.06 15.26 11.82
CA ARG A 179 -2.08 15.28 10.75
C ARG A 179 -3.45 14.95 11.37
N PRO A 180 -4.39 15.90 11.52
CA PRO A 180 -5.73 15.59 12.00
C PRO A 180 -6.41 14.65 10.99
N GLN A 181 -7.19 13.70 11.49
CA GLN A 181 -8.00 12.77 10.70
C GLN A 181 -9.02 13.52 9.81
N ALA A 182 -8.59 14.00 8.65
CA ALA A 182 -9.46 14.64 7.65
C ALA A 182 -10.05 13.61 6.65
N GLN A 183 -10.29 12.38 7.10
CA GLN A 183 -10.98 11.33 6.32
C GLN A 183 -12.01 10.63 7.20
N GLY A 184 -13.11 11.34 7.43
CA GLY A 184 -14.36 10.81 7.95
C GLY A 184 -15.51 11.68 7.45
N ARG A 185 -15.76 11.68 6.12
CA ARG A 185 -17.03 12.19 5.59
C ARG A 185 -18.06 11.05 5.67
N PRO A 186 -19.19 11.20 6.38
CA PRO A 186 -20.28 10.23 6.34
C PRO A 186 -20.87 10.17 4.92
N GLN A 187 -20.92 8.97 4.34
CA GLN A 187 -21.74 8.67 3.18
C GLN A 187 -23.18 8.43 3.66
N GLU A 188 -23.96 9.50 3.84
CA GLU A 188 -25.42 9.42 4.00
C GLU A 188 -26.07 10.47 3.10
N ALA A 189 -26.24 10.15 1.82
CA ALA A 189 -27.09 10.94 0.92
C ALA A 189 -27.51 10.15 -0.33
N GLN A 190 -27.81 8.84 -0.23
CA GLN A 190 -28.39 8.07 -1.34
C GLN A 190 -29.30 6.95 -0.83
N ASN A 191 -30.41 7.31 -0.18
CA ASN A 191 -31.61 6.47 -0.17
C ASN A 191 -32.82 7.32 0.24
N ALA A 192 -33.33 8.10 -0.71
CA ALA A 192 -34.69 8.60 -0.64
C ALA A 192 -35.57 7.69 -1.53
N PRO A 193 -36.69 7.13 -1.03
CA PRO A 193 -37.55 6.27 -1.84
C PRO A 193 -38.32 7.11 -2.86
N ARG A 194 -38.17 6.72 -4.13
CA ARG A 194 -38.87 7.29 -5.28
C ARG A 194 -40.33 6.82 -5.27
N ALA A 195 -41.24 7.67 -4.79
CA ALA A 195 -42.67 7.48 -4.97
C ALA A 195 -43.04 7.73 -6.45
N GLN A 196 -43.88 6.84 -6.99
CA GLN A 196 -44.36 6.80 -8.37
C GLN A 196 -45.69 7.55 -8.52
N ASN A 197 -45.90 8.11 -9.73
CA ASN A 197 -47.17 8.25 -10.48
C ASN A 197 -48.27 9.16 -9.88
N VAL A 198 -49.08 9.94 -10.61
CA VAL A 198 -49.60 9.99 -12.01
C VAL A 198 -50.35 11.38 -12.19
N PRO A 199 -51.08 11.72 -13.28
CA PRO A 199 -50.59 12.35 -14.51
C PRO A 199 -51.42 13.59 -14.99
N ALA A 200 -51.04 14.10 -16.17
CA ALA A 200 -51.71 14.89 -17.23
C ALA A 200 -53.15 15.47 -17.13
N ALA A 201 -53.31 16.53 -17.97
CA ALA A 201 -54.52 17.14 -18.58
C ALA A 201 -55.15 18.32 -17.80
N ALA A 202 -55.65 19.41 -18.40
CA ALA A 202 -55.68 19.98 -19.75
C ALA A 202 -56.33 21.39 -19.65
N SER A 203 -56.06 22.24 -20.65
CA SER A 203 -56.91 23.33 -21.22
C SER A 203 -57.51 24.43 -20.32
N GLY A 204 -56.97 25.65 -20.51
CA GLY A 204 -57.65 26.88 -20.97
C GLY A 204 -58.95 27.36 -20.33
N ASP A 205 -58.99 28.64 -19.92
CA ASP A 205 -59.82 29.69 -20.57
C ASP A 205 -59.41 31.07 -20.03
N SER A 206 -60.08 32.10 -20.54
CA SER A 206 -59.68 33.48 -20.75
C SER A 206 -60.33 34.51 -19.81
N ALA A 207 -59.80 35.74 -19.91
CA ALA A 207 -60.50 37.04 -19.81
C ALA A 207 -60.57 37.83 -18.47
N ALA A 208 -60.58 39.16 -18.67
CA ALA A 208 -60.91 40.30 -17.80
C ALA A 208 -59.86 40.74 -16.76
N GLU A 209 -59.60 42.02 -16.45
CA GLU A 209 -59.80 43.38 -17.01
C GLU A 209 -59.28 44.33 -15.90
N GLU A 210 -58.74 45.52 -16.26
CA GLU A 210 -58.77 46.82 -15.52
C GLU A 210 -58.13 46.90 -14.09
N ASP A 211 -57.52 47.98 -13.58
CA ASP A 211 -57.35 49.39 -13.93
C ASP A 211 -56.18 50.01 -13.12
N GLU A 212 -55.68 51.17 -13.59
CA GLU A 212 -55.04 52.36 -12.93
C GLU A 212 -54.22 52.20 -11.62
N GLU A 213 -53.02 52.76 -11.47
CA GLU A 213 -52.64 54.20 -11.47
C GLU A 213 -51.13 54.40 -11.76
#